data_AF-A0A535N429-F1
#
_entry.id   AF-A0A535N429-F1
#
_cell.length_a   1.000
_cell.length_b   1.000
_cell.length_c   1.000
_cell.angle_alpha   90.00
_cell.angle_beta   90.00
_cell.angle_gamma   90.00
#
_symmetry.space_group_name_H-M   'P 1'
#
loop_
_entity.id
_entity.type
_entity.pdbx_description
1 polymer ?
#
loop_
_entity_poly.entity_id
_entity_poly.type
_entity_poly.pdbx_seq_one_letter_code
_entity_poly.pdbx_strand_id
1 'polypeptide(L)'
;QKDLKAPWFVDYVLRQLSQQYGEAVVAGGGLRVQTTLDYNVQKIAEQAVYTNVNRPDLKARNVNNGAAEVIDPNTGQVLAMVGSANYYDQAIGGQYNVITDGQGRQPGSSFKIYVYATALANGYAPSNLILDKQGKIDGHPFVDWDHRD
;
A
#
# COMPACT_ATOMS: atom_id res chain seq x y z
N GLN A 1 -2.43 -25.43 -14.50
CA GLN A 1 -1.78 -24.71 -13.38
C GLN A 1 -2.88 -24.28 -12.44
N LYS A 2 -2.76 -24.49 -11.14
CA LYS A 2 -3.79 -24.09 -10.18
C LYS A 2 -3.56 -22.62 -9.86
N ASP A 3 -4.44 -21.72 -10.30
CA ASP A 3 -4.34 -20.31 -9.95
C ASP A 3 -4.35 -20.16 -8.42
N LEU A 4 -3.30 -19.56 -7.88
CA LEU A 4 -3.22 -19.25 -6.46
C LEU A 4 -4.21 -18.13 -6.17
N LYS A 5 -5.10 -18.37 -5.20
CA LYS A 5 -6.01 -17.34 -4.71
C LYS A 5 -5.25 -16.39 -3.78
N ALA A 6 -5.40 -15.09 -3.97
CA ALA A 6 -4.78 -14.06 -3.13
C ALA A 6 -3.26 -14.24 -2.96
N PRO A 7 -2.49 -14.37 -4.06
CA PRO A 7 -1.11 -14.86 -3.98
C PRO A 7 -0.19 -13.98 -3.11
N TRP A 8 -0.32 -12.65 -3.17
CA TRP A 8 0.47 -11.74 -2.31
C TRP A 8 0.15 -11.90 -0.83
N PHE A 9 -1.12 -12.11 -0.47
CA PHE A 9 -1.52 -12.34 0.92
C PHE A 9 -1.01 -13.69 1.41
N VAL A 10 -1.11 -14.74 0.58
CA VAL A 10 -0.59 -16.08 0.89
C VAL A 10 0.92 -16.03 1.13
N ASP A 11 1.68 -15.39 0.25
CA ASP A 11 3.14 -15.24 0.41
C ASP A 11 3.49 -14.44 1.66
N TYR A 12 2.73 -13.40 1.98
CA TYR A 12 2.89 -12.64 3.21
C TYR A 12 2.70 -13.53 4.45
N VAL A 13 1.61 -14.32 4.50
CA VAL A 13 1.34 -15.25 5.61
C VAL A 13 2.42 -16.32 5.72
N LEU A 14 2.84 -16.92 4.60
CA LEU A 14 3.89 -17.93 4.60
C LEU A 14 5.21 -17.37 5.15
N ARG A 15 5.59 -16.15 4.77
CA ARG A 15 6.78 -15.49 5.34
C ARG A 15 6.65 -15.25 6.84
N GLN A 16 5.51 -14.78 7.31
CA GLN A 16 5.25 -14.59 8.74
C GLN A 16 5.35 -15.91 9.52
N LEU A 17 4.75 -16.99 8.99
CA LEU A 17 4.82 -18.31 9.60
C LEU A 17 6.24 -18.86 9.61
N SER A 18 6.99 -18.70 8.52
CA SER A 18 8.39 -19.16 8.45
C SER A 18 9.27 -18.39 9.43
N GLN A 19 9.04 -17.10 9.63
CA GLN A 19 9.75 -16.30 10.63
C GLN A 19 9.43 -16.76 12.06
N GLN A 20 8.18 -17.16 12.32
CA GLN A 20 7.74 -17.53 13.67
C GLN A 20 8.04 -18.99 14.04
N TYR A 21 7.84 -19.92 13.10
CA TYR A 21 7.88 -21.37 13.36
C TYR A 21 9.04 -22.07 12.64
N GLY A 22 9.78 -21.36 11.78
CA GLY A 22 10.86 -21.90 10.97
C GLY A 22 10.38 -22.51 9.65
N GLU A 23 11.21 -22.37 8.61
CA GLU A 23 10.89 -22.84 7.25
C GLU A 23 10.61 -24.35 7.20
N ALA A 24 11.34 -25.16 7.96
CA ALA A 24 11.17 -26.61 7.97
C ALA A 24 9.79 -27.03 8.49
N VAL A 25 9.23 -26.31 9.46
CA VAL A 25 7.89 -26.60 10.00
C VAL A 25 6.81 -26.22 8.99
N VAL A 26 6.94 -25.06 8.36
CA VAL A 26 5.99 -24.59 7.35
C VAL A 26 6.01 -25.49 6.11
N ALA A 27 7.20 -25.90 5.65
CA ALA A 27 7.36 -26.81 4.51
C ALA A 27 6.96 -28.25 4.83
N GLY A 28 7.13 -28.70 6.07
CA GLY A 28 6.79 -30.05 6.53
C GLY A 28 5.29 -30.36 6.56
N GLY A 29 4.43 -29.35 6.42
CA GLY A 29 2.98 -29.50 6.35
C GLY A 29 2.33 -29.75 7.72
N GLY A 30 1.02 -30.07 7.72
CA GLY A 30 0.25 -30.36 8.94
C GLY A 30 -0.32 -29.14 9.68
N LEU A 31 0.13 -27.92 9.36
CA LEU A 31 -0.46 -26.70 9.88
C LEU A 31 -1.83 -26.42 9.26
N ARG A 32 -2.80 -26.08 10.10
CA ARG A 32 -4.06 -25.46 9.69
C ARG A 32 -4.05 -24.00 10.11
N VAL A 33 -3.97 -23.11 9.13
CA VAL A 33 -3.85 -21.67 9.36
C VAL A 33 -5.19 -21.01 9.05
N GLN A 34 -5.74 -20.31 10.04
CA GLN A 34 -6.88 -19.41 9.84
C GLN A 34 -6.35 -17.99 9.77
N THR A 35 -6.74 -17.25 8.74
CA THR A 35 -6.29 -15.88 8.49
C THR A 35 -7.47 -14.91 8.51
N THR A 36 -7.16 -13.63 8.36
CA THR A 36 -8.13 -12.52 8.31
C THR A 36 -8.63 -12.20 6.89
N LEU A 37 -8.14 -12.92 5.88
CA LEU A 37 -8.47 -12.66 4.48
C LEU A 37 -9.98 -12.72 4.25
N ASP A 38 -10.57 -11.61 3.84
CA ASP A 38 -11.89 -11.59 3.24
C ASP A 38 -11.72 -11.76 1.72
N TYR A 39 -12.05 -12.94 1.23
CA TYR A 39 -11.86 -13.27 -0.18
C TYR A 39 -12.76 -12.47 -1.14
N ASN A 40 -13.88 -11.92 -0.67
CA ASN A 40 -14.70 -11.04 -1.50
C ASN A 40 -14.06 -9.67 -1.63
N VAL A 41 -13.54 -9.11 -0.53
CA VAL A 41 -12.78 -7.86 -0.54
C VAL A 41 -11.51 -7.99 -1.38
N GLN A 42 -10.80 -9.12 -1.27
CA GLN A 42 -9.62 -9.41 -2.07
C GLN A 42 -9.90 -9.31 -3.57
N LYS A 43 -10.95 -9.97 -4.07
CA LYS A 43 -11.31 -9.92 -5.50
C LYS A 43 -11.60 -8.50 -5.96
N ILE A 44 -12.26 -7.69 -5.12
CA ILE A 44 -12.54 -6.28 -5.43
C ILE A 44 -11.22 -5.50 -5.53
N ALA A 45 -10.30 -5.70 -4.59
CA ALA A 45 -9.00 -5.05 -4.59
C ALA A 45 -8.17 -5.43 -5.82
N GLU A 46 -8.09 -6.73 -6.15
CA GLU A 46 -7.38 -7.24 -7.33
C GLU A 46 -7.95 -6.63 -8.63
N GLN A 47 -9.28 -6.63 -8.76
CA GLN A 47 -9.95 -6.03 -9.91
C GLN A 47 -9.70 -4.52 -9.99
N ALA A 48 -9.75 -3.80 -8.87
CA ALA A 48 -9.53 -2.37 -8.83
C ALA A 48 -8.10 -2.01 -9.27
N VAL A 49 -7.08 -2.72 -8.77
CA VAL A 49 -5.69 -2.51 -9.18
C VAL A 49 -5.52 -2.81 -10.67
N TYR A 50 -5.98 -3.98 -11.11
CA TYR A 50 -5.87 -4.40 -12.51
C TYR A 50 -6.56 -3.41 -13.46
N THR A 51 -7.81 -3.04 -13.17
CA THR A 51 -8.57 -2.09 -14.01
C THR A 51 -7.90 -0.74 -14.08
N ASN A 52 -7.45 -0.19 -12.95
CA ASN A 52 -6.86 1.16 -12.94
C ASN A 52 -5.54 1.20 -13.68
N VAL A 53 -4.62 0.27 -13.41
CA VAL A 53 -3.32 0.21 -14.12
C VAL A 53 -3.51 0.02 -15.63
N ASN A 54 -4.59 -0.63 -16.05
CA ASN A 54 -4.89 -0.84 -17.47
C ASN A 54 -5.65 0.32 -18.14
N ARG A 55 -5.98 1.40 -17.43
CA ARG A 55 -6.65 2.56 -18.03
C ARG A 55 -5.78 3.21 -19.12
N PRO A 56 -6.35 3.65 -20.25
CA PRO A 56 -5.58 4.21 -21.36
C PRO A 56 -4.70 5.42 -20.97
N ASP A 57 -5.21 6.30 -20.11
CA ASP A 57 -4.50 7.49 -19.65
C ASP A 57 -3.26 7.16 -18.78
N LEU A 58 -3.35 6.09 -17.98
CA LEU A 58 -2.23 5.62 -17.16
C LEU A 58 -1.21 4.85 -18.01
N LYS A 59 -1.66 3.98 -18.92
CA LYS A 59 -0.78 3.29 -19.86
C LYS A 59 0.00 4.25 -20.75
N ALA A 60 -0.64 5.32 -21.24
CA ALA A 60 0.02 6.34 -22.04
C ALA A 60 1.14 7.07 -21.27
N ARG A 61 1.09 7.05 -19.93
CA ARG A 61 2.11 7.59 -19.03
C ARG A 61 3.08 6.53 -18.52
N ASN A 62 3.08 5.35 -19.13
CA ASN A 62 3.91 4.20 -18.76
C ASN A 62 3.70 3.70 -17.32
N VAL A 63 2.51 3.89 -16.76
CA VAL A 63 2.11 3.24 -15.51
C VAL A 63 1.76 1.79 -15.83
N ASN A 64 2.47 0.86 -15.19
CA ASN A 64 2.33 -0.58 -15.44
C ASN A 64 2.14 -1.41 -14.17
N ASN A 65 2.11 -0.76 -12.99
CA ASN A 65 2.01 -1.44 -11.72
C ASN A 65 1.17 -0.62 -10.71
N GLY A 66 0.70 -1.28 -9.66
CA GLY A 66 -0.13 -0.69 -8.61
C GLY A 66 -0.34 -1.70 -7.48
N ALA A 67 -0.80 -1.23 -6.33
CA ALA A 67 -1.01 -2.07 -5.16
C ALA A 67 -2.18 -1.56 -4.33
N ALA A 68 -2.75 -2.43 -3.49
CA ALA A 68 -3.82 -2.10 -2.58
C ALA A 68 -3.76 -2.97 -1.33
N GLU A 69 -4.00 -2.33 -0.18
CA GLU A 69 -4.20 -2.99 1.11
C GLU A 69 -5.53 -2.51 1.70
N VAL A 70 -6.29 -3.43 2.29
CA VAL A 70 -7.53 -3.10 2.99
C VAL A 70 -7.44 -3.62 4.42
N ILE A 71 -7.66 -2.73 5.38
CA ILE A 71 -7.50 -3.00 6.81
C ILE A 71 -8.82 -2.67 7.52
N ASP A 72 -9.23 -3.49 8.48
CA ASP A 72 -10.27 -3.13 9.44
C ASP A 72 -9.70 -2.13 10.48
N PRO A 73 -10.17 -0.87 10.53
CA PRO A 73 -9.61 0.15 11.42
C PRO A 73 -9.84 -0.14 12.91
N ASN A 74 -10.80 -0.99 13.26
CA ASN A 74 -11.11 -1.30 14.66
C ASN A 74 -10.17 -2.39 15.23
N THR A 75 -9.70 -3.29 14.37
CA THR A 75 -8.94 -4.48 14.78
C THR A 75 -7.52 -4.51 14.24
N GLY A 76 -7.21 -3.70 13.22
CA GLY A 76 -5.93 -3.72 12.50
C GLY A 76 -5.78 -4.93 11.58
N GLN A 77 -6.82 -5.74 11.39
CA GLN A 77 -6.75 -6.94 10.55
C GLN A 77 -6.62 -6.59 9.07
N VAL A 78 -5.67 -7.22 8.38
CA VAL A 78 -5.54 -7.12 6.92
C VAL A 78 -6.59 -8.01 6.26
N LEU A 79 -7.54 -7.40 5.57
CA LEU A 79 -8.65 -8.09 4.91
C LEU A 79 -8.34 -8.45 3.46
N ALA A 80 -7.52 -7.64 2.79
CA ALA A 80 -7.06 -7.87 1.43
C ALA A 80 -5.67 -7.26 1.20
N MET A 81 -4.87 -7.90 0.35
CA MET A 81 -3.52 -7.46 0.00
C MET A 81 -3.21 -7.80 -1.46
N VAL A 82 -2.86 -6.78 -2.23
CA VAL A 82 -2.48 -6.86 -3.64
C VAL A 82 -1.18 -6.09 -3.81
N GLY A 83 -0.07 -6.81 -3.97
CA GLY A 83 1.27 -6.22 -3.98
C GLY A 83 1.71 -5.64 -5.32
N SER A 84 1.08 -6.06 -6.42
CA SER A 84 1.36 -5.59 -7.78
C SER A 84 0.13 -5.79 -8.70
N ALA A 85 0.19 -5.29 -9.94
CA ALA A 85 -0.92 -5.36 -10.88
C ALA A 85 -1.21 -6.77 -11.44
N ASN A 86 -0.20 -7.65 -11.45
CA ASN A 86 -0.34 -9.04 -11.87
C ASN A 86 0.80 -9.86 -11.25
N TYR A 87 0.45 -10.83 -10.40
CA TYR A 87 1.42 -11.64 -9.67
C TYR A 87 2.35 -12.44 -10.59
N TYR A 88 1.85 -12.90 -11.73
CA TYR A 88 2.59 -13.76 -12.66
C TYR A 88 3.34 -12.99 -13.75
N ASP A 89 3.22 -11.66 -13.79
CA ASP A 89 3.90 -10.84 -14.79
C ASP A 89 5.32 -10.50 -14.33
N GLN A 90 6.30 -11.21 -14.90
CA GLN A 90 7.70 -11.01 -14.60
C GLN A 90 8.23 -9.66 -15.10
N ALA A 91 7.65 -9.06 -16.15
CA ALA A 91 8.14 -7.81 -16.73
C ALA A 91 7.95 -6.62 -15.76
N ILE A 92 6.98 -6.71 -14.85
CA ILE A 92 6.73 -5.71 -13.80
C ILE A 92 7.21 -6.15 -12.42
N GLY A 93 7.87 -7.31 -12.33
CA GLY A 93 8.26 -7.92 -11.05
C GLY A 93 7.05 -8.31 -10.20
N GLY A 94 6.05 -8.96 -10.79
CA GLY A 94 4.72 -9.19 -10.20
C GLY A 94 4.68 -9.80 -8.80
N GLN A 95 5.68 -10.62 -8.46
CA GLN A 95 5.79 -11.27 -7.15
C GLN A 95 6.32 -10.34 -6.05
N TYR A 96 6.93 -9.21 -6.42
CA TYR A 96 7.34 -8.18 -5.47
C TYR A 96 6.10 -7.52 -4.87
N ASN A 97 5.98 -7.59 -3.54
CA ASN A 97 4.86 -7.00 -2.83
C ASN A 97 5.23 -5.61 -2.32
N VAL A 98 4.87 -4.56 -3.05
CA VAL A 98 5.25 -3.17 -2.70
C VAL A 98 4.75 -2.71 -1.32
N ILE A 99 3.75 -3.39 -0.76
CA ILE A 99 3.16 -3.09 0.55
C ILE A 99 4.11 -3.52 1.67
N THR A 100 4.79 -4.65 1.50
CA THR A 100 5.55 -5.31 2.58
C THR A 100 7.03 -5.47 2.29
N ASP A 101 7.43 -5.35 1.02
CA ASP A 101 8.80 -5.56 0.58
C ASP A 101 9.48 -4.20 0.32
N GLY A 102 10.73 -4.08 0.78
CA GLY A 102 11.58 -2.91 0.55
C GLY A 102 11.48 -1.82 1.63
N GLN A 103 11.99 -0.62 1.32
CA GLN A 103 12.07 0.50 2.26
C GLN A 103 10.86 1.46 2.18
N GLY A 104 9.79 1.05 1.47
CA GLY A 104 8.62 1.88 1.21
C GLY A 104 8.81 2.88 0.07
N ARG A 105 7.80 3.75 -0.12
CA ARG A 105 7.78 4.84 -1.11
C ARG A 105 7.50 6.15 -0.41
N GLN A 106 7.92 7.26 -1.03
CA GLN A 106 7.55 8.59 -0.53
C GLN A 106 6.01 8.75 -0.56
N PRO A 107 5.37 9.08 0.57
CA PRO A 107 3.91 9.20 0.65
C PRO A 107 3.34 10.44 -0.06
N GLY A 108 4.19 11.43 -0.33
CA GLY A 108 3.77 12.72 -0.89
C GLY A 108 2.72 13.41 -0.02
N SER A 109 1.76 14.08 -0.65
CA SER A 109 0.70 14.84 0.05
C SER A 109 -0.15 14.02 1.02
N SER A 110 -0.19 12.68 0.90
CA SER A 110 -0.91 11.83 1.85
C SER A 110 -0.35 11.94 3.28
N PHE A 111 0.92 12.33 3.44
CA PHE A 111 1.54 12.56 4.75
C PHE A 111 1.02 13.79 5.49
N LYS A 112 0.39 14.75 4.77
CA LYS A 112 -0.10 16.00 5.37
C LYS A 112 -1.05 15.75 6.55
N ILE A 113 -1.81 14.64 6.54
CA ILE A 113 -2.72 14.31 7.65
C ILE A 113 -2.01 14.23 8.99
N TYR A 114 -0.77 13.73 9.05
CA TYR A 114 0.00 13.65 10.31
C TYR A 114 0.44 15.02 10.80
N VAL A 115 0.80 15.91 9.87
CA VAL A 115 1.16 17.30 10.18
C VAL A 115 -0.06 18.04 10.75
N TYR A 116 -1.22 17.93 10.10
CA TYR A 116 -2.45 18.55 10.59
C TYR A 116 -2.93 17.92 11.91
N ALA A 117 -2.85 16.60 12.07
CA ALA A 117 -3.18 15.93 13.32
C ALA A 117 -2.30 16.44 14.47
N THR A 118 -1.01 16.65 14.22
CA THR A 118 -0.07 17.23 15.20
C THR A 118 -0.47 18.67 15.54
N ALA A 119 -0.79 19.51 14.56
CA ALA A 119 -1.23 20.88 14.81
C ALA A 119 -2.50 20.92 15.68
N LEU A 120 -3.50 20.10 15.33
CA LEU A 120 -4.75 19.99 16.09
C LEU A 120 -4.50 19.52 17.53
N ALA A 121 -3.63 18.51 17.71
CA ALA A 121 -3.25 18.02 19.03
C ALA A 121 -2.51 19.08 19.87
N ASN A 122 -1.86 20.05 19.22
CA ASN A 122 -1.17 21.18 19.86
C ASN A 122 -2.06 22.44 19.94
N GLY A 123 -3.38 22.30 19.84
CA GLY A 123 -4.34 23.38 20.12
C GLY A 123 -4.67 24.28 18.92
N TYR A 124 -4.19 23.97 17.72
CA TYR A 124 -4.73 24.60 16.51
C TYR A 124 -6.17 24.13 16.29
N ALA A 125 -7.05 25.04 15.93
CA ALA A 125 -8.38 24.79 15.42
C ALA A 125 -8.36 24.79 13.88
N PRO A 126 -9.31 24.10 13.23
CA PRO A 126 -9.47 24.17 11.77
C PRO A 126 -9.70 25.59 11.24
N SER A 127 -10.15 26.52 12.07
CA SER A 127 -10.38 27.93 11.74
C SER A 127 -9.14 28.82 11.87
N ASN A 128 -8.03 28.32 12.41
CA ASN A 128 -6.80 29.11 12.46
C ASN A 128 -6.32 29.44 11.05
N LEU A 129 -6.05 30.72 10.80
CA LEU A 129 -5.46 31.16 9.55
C LEU A 129 -4.00 30.69 9.50
N ILE A 130 -3.66 29.99 8.43
CA ILE A 130 -2.30 29.56 8.12
C ILE A 130 -1.85 30.37 6.90
N LEU A 131 -0.62 30.88 6.94
CA LEU A 131 -0.05 31.61 5.82
C LEU A 131 0.26 30.65 4.69
N ASP A 132 -0.44 30.82 3.56
CA ASP A 132 -0.09 30.21 2.29
C ASP A 132 0.93 31.12 1.60
N LYS A 133 2.16 30.64 1.45
CA LYS A 133 3.24 31.40 0.84
C LYS A 133 4.32 30.46 0.37
N GLN A 134 4.99 30.79 -0.71
CA GLN A 134 6.23 30.13 -1.09
C GLN A 134 7.43 30.68 -0.31
N GLY A 135 8.50 29.89 -0.18
CA GLY A 135 9.66 30.32 0.59
C GLY A 135 10.81 29.33 0.62
N LYS A 136 11.68 29.46 1.63
CA LYS A 136 12.77 28.51 1.89
C LYS A 136 12.81 28.12 3.37
N ILE A 137 13.07 26.85 3.64
CA ILE A 137 13.39 26.31 4.96
C ILE A 137 14.80 25.73 4.86
N ASP A 138 15.74 26.21 5.67
CA ASP A 138 17.16 25.80 5.64
C ASP A 138 17.78 25.86 4.23
N GLY A 139 17.39 26.87 3.45
CA GLY A 139 17.86 27.04 2.06
C GLY A 139 17.12 26.20 1.02
N HIS A 140 16.29 25.23 1.42
CA HIS A 140 15.47 24.42 0.53
C HIS A 140 14.17 25.13 0.18
N PRO A 141 13.87 25.38 -1.11
CA PRO A 141 12.63 26.00 -1.50
C PRO A 141 11.43 25.09 -1.24
N PHE A 142 10.32 25.67 -0.82
CA PHE A 142 9.01 25.03 -0.86
C PHE A 142 8.09 25.88 -1.73
N VAL A 143 7.44 25.21 -2.68
CA VAL A 143 6.55 25.81 -3.67
C VAL A 143 5.32 24.93 -3.81
N ASP A 144 4.17 25.55 -4.03
CA ASP A 144 2.96 24.81 -4.34
C ASP A 144 2.99 24.22 -5.73
N TRP A 145 2.22 23.15 -5.92
CA TRP A 145 2.20 22.39 -7.17
C TRP A 145 1.75 23.26 -8.37
N ASP A 146 0.88 24.24 -8.13
CA ASP A 146 0.38 25.16 -9.14
C ASP A 146 1.22 26.46 -9.25
N HIS A 147 2.26 26.60 -8.42
CA HIS A 147 3.14 27.77 -8.33
C HIS A 147 2.41 29.09 -8.03
N ARG A 148 1.25 29.03 -7.36
CA ARG A 148 0.54 30.22 -6.87
C ARG A 148 0.73 30.37 -5.35
N ASP A 149 0.39 31.56 -4.85
CA ASP A 149 0.19 31.86 -3.43
C ASP A 149 -1.32 32.07 -3.19
#